data_AF-A0A453S2A8-F1
#
_entry.id   AF-A0A453S2A8-F1
#
_cell.length_a   1.000
_cell.length_b   1.000
_cell.length_c   1.000
_cell.angle_alpha   90.00
_cell.angle_beta   90.00
_cell.angle_gamma   90.00
#
_symmetry.space_group_name_H-M   'P 1'
#
loop_
_entity.id
_entity.type
_entity.pdbx_description
1 polymer ?
#
loop_
_entity_poly.entity_id
_entity_poly.type
_entity_poly.pdbx_seq_one_letter_code
_entity_poly.pdbx_strand_id
1 'polypeptide(L)'
;VPESCPAGTFLENIIFEVSDCDGVIDESIHGLQHTLSIRSNQLKDVQGAQYAFEHGRCVLPRAQVPNEPGTVSFVAYHTHFSDLETIIQVPILQGSSCCTIYNYFRLKSWIFLWQIHVYALDLVRVNSENDFEPICSYPTSSLSSQDLLSPSQLASCQSVRYIEDALRKVSDEIESIDSNIRSEEEMIKFLDSQKKSVENRIASLKDEIGHRVGAKEITRHKIEENVGTAAAVLCNLSNHKAYEPGRSFKDEVVGIVALLGTVANRDLSR
;
A
#
# COMPACT_ATOMS: atom_id res chain seq x y z
N VAL A 1 -0.83 -8.08 -4.27
CA VAL A 1 -1.86 -7.84 -3.22
C VAL A 1 -1.32 -6.81 -2.24
N PRO A 2 -2.12 -5.82 -1.77
CA PRO A 2 -1.65 -4.81 -0.81
C PRO A 2 -1.26 -5.43 0.55
N GLU A 3 -0.27 -4.83 1.24
CA GLU A 3 0.18 -5.29 2.56
C GLU A 3 -0.87 -5.09 3.67
N SER A 4 -1.75 -4.10 3.51
CA SER A 4 -2.90 -3.88 4.39
C SER A 4 -3.96 -3.04 3.67
N CYS A 5 -5.20 -3.08 4.17
CA CYS A 5 -6.33 -2.33 3.61
C CYS A 5 -7.10 -1.64 4.75
N PRO A 6 -7.54 -0.38 4.60
CA PRO A 6 -8.38 0.26 5.62
C PRO A 6 -9.78 -0.38 5.68
N ALA A 7 -10.35 -0.49 6.88
CA ALA A 7 -11.68 -1.02 7.08
C ALA A 7 -12.75 -0.22 6.30
N GLY A 8 -13.69 -0.94 5.67
CA GLY A 8 -14.80 -0.37 4.90
C GLY A 8 -14.43 0.21 3.53
N THR A 9 -13.22 -0.07 3.04
CA THR A 9 -12.78 0.35 1.69
C THR A 9 -12.93 -0.78 0.66
N PHE A 10 -12.31 -0.62 -0.51
CA PHE A 10 -12.33 -1.58 -1.60
C PHE A 10 -10.91 -2.06 -1.92
N LEU A 11 -10.77 -3.36 -2.16
CA LEU A 11 -9.64 -3.90 -2.90
C LEU A 11 -9.94 -3.73 -4.38
N GLU A 12 -9.10 -3.00 -5.11
CA GLU A 12 -9.31 -2.69 -6.52
C GLU A 12 -8.21 -3.29 -7.39
N ASN A 13 -8.57 -3.65 -8.63
CA ASN A 13 -7.65 -4.10 -9.69
C ASN A 13 -6.71 -5.23 -9.23
N ILE A 14 -7.25 -6.25 -8.56
CA ILE A 14 -6.45 -7.42 -8.16
C ILE A 14 -6.28 -8.31 -9.39
N ILE A 15 -5.03 -8.49 -9.82
CA ILE A 15 -4.68 -9.30 -10.98
C ILE A 15 -4.28 -10.69 -10.52
N PHE A 16 -4.89 -11.71 -11.12
CA PHE A 16 -4.55 -13.11 -10.99
C PHE A 16 -3.90 -13.57 -12.28
N GLU A 17 -2.73 -14.20 -12.16
CA GLU A 17 -1.99 -14.75 -13.29
C GLU A 17 -1.82 -16.25 -13.08
N VAL A 18 -2.03 -17.03 -14.13
CA VAL A 18 -1.65 -18.44 -14.15
C VAL A 18 -0.32 -18.55 -14.86
N SER A 19 0.67 -19.08 -14.16
CA SER A 19 2.02 -19.27 -14.69
C SER A 19 2.54 -20.68 -14.40
N ASP A 20 3.51 -21.11 -15.20
CA ASP A 20 4.25 -22.35 -14.98
C ASP A 20 5.32 -22.20 -13.87
N CYS A 21 6.08 -23.27 -13.63
CA CYS A 21 7.15 -23.28 -12.63
C CYS A 21 8.31 -22.33 -12.97
N ASP A 22 8.46 -21.92 -14.23
CA ASP A 22 9.47 -20.98 -14.69
C ASP A 22 8.96 -19.52 -14.63
N GLY A 23 7.70 -19.32 -14.22
CA GLY A 23 7.07 -18.00 -14.10
C GLY A 23 6.54 -17.44 -15.43
N VAL A 24 6.47 -18.26 -16.48
CA VAL A 24 5.90 -17.87 -17.78
C VAL A 24 4.38 -18.01 -17.70
N ILE A 25 3.67 -16.98 -18.18
CA ILE A 25 2.20 -16.96 -18.14
C ILE A 25 1.64 -17.98 -19.14
N ASP A 26 0.70 -18.79 -18.67
CA ASP A 26 -0.02 -19.75 -19.50
C ASP A 26 -1.14 -19.05 -20.28
N GLU A 27 -0.81 -18.58 -21.48
CA GLU A 27 -1.77 -17.91 -22.37
C GLU A 27 -2.88 -18.84 -22.89
N SER A 28 -2.74 -20.17 -22.73
CA SER A 28 -3.76 -21.13 -23.15
C SER A 28 -5.03 -21.08 -22.29
N ILE A 29 -4.91 -20.55 -21.07
CA ILE A 29 -6.04 -20.31 -20.16
C ILE A 29 -6.72 -19.01 -20.58
N HIS A 30 -7.66 -19.11 -21.51
CA HIS A 30 -8.35 -17.97 -22.09
C HIS A 30 -9.81 -18.27 -22.41
N GLY A 31 -10.69 -17.30 -22.16
CA GLY A 31 -12.08 -17.29 -22.60
C GLY A 31 -13.07 -17.80 -21.55
N LEU A 32 -14.34 -17.92 -21.96
CA LEU A 32 -15.48 -18.10 -21.05
C LEU A 32 -15.51 -19.42 -20.27
N GLN A 33 -14.74 -20.43 -20.69
CA GLN A 33 -14.61 -21.70 -19.96
C GLN A 33 -13.60 -21.60 -18.81
N HIS A 34 -12.73 -20.59 -18.84
CA HIS A 34 -11.72 -20.33 -17.84
C HIS A 34 -12.16 -19.14 -16.99
N THR A 35 -12.79 -19.43 -15.84
CA THR A 35 -13.23 -18.39 -14.92
C THR A 35 -12.59 -18.54 -13.54
N LEU A 36 -12.31 -17.40 -12.92
CA LEU A 36 -11.93 -17.25 -11.53
C LEU A 36 -13.19 -17.07 -10.68
N SER A 37 -13.25 -17.77 -9.55
CA SER A 37 -14.28 -17.58 -8.53
C SER A 37 -13.64 -17.33 -7.17
N ILE A 38 -14.33 -16.53 -6.36
CA ILE A 38 -13.88 -16.19 -5.01
C ILE A 38 -14.77 -16.88 -3.98
N ARG A 39 -14.12 -17.57 -3.04
CA ARG A 39 -14.74 -18.15 -1.85
C ARG A 39 -14.32 -17.33 -0.63
N SER A 40 -15.26 -16.58 -0.08
CA SER A 40 -15.11 -15.85 1.17
C SER A 40 -16.47 -15.70 1.84
N ASN A 41 -16.48 -15.72 3.17
CA ASN A 41 -17.63 -15.31 4.00
C ASN A 41 -17.58 -13.82 4.38
N GLN A 42 -16.44 -13.15 4.15
CA GLN A 42 -16.18 -11.77 4.51
C GLN A 42 -16.37 -10.81 3.32
N LEU A 43 -16.11 -11.27 2.09
CA LEU A 43 -16.28 -10.49 0.85
C LEU A 43 -17.59 -10.86 0.14
N LYS A 44 -18.71 -10.28 0.57
CA LYS A 44 -20.05 -10.65 0.07
C LYS A 44 -20.26 -10.31 -1.40
N ASP A 45 -19.71 -9.20 -1.86
CA ASP A 45 -19.98 -8.65 -3.20
C ASP A 45 -19.39 -9.50 -4.33
N VAL A 46 -18.37 -10.29 -4.02
CA VAL A 46 -17.65 -11.14 -4.98
C VAL A 46 -17.98 -12.62 -4.79
N GLN A 47 -18.78 -12.95 -3.77
CA GLN A 47 -19.19 -14.32 -3.51
C GLN A 47 -20.14 -14.80 -4.61
N GLY A 48 -19.73 -15.84 -5.35
CA GLY A 48 -20.49 -16.39 -6.46
C GLY A 48 -20.35 -15.65 -7.79
N ALA A 49 -19.57 -14.56 -7.83
CA ALA A 49 -19.19 -13.92 -9.08
C ALA A 49 -18.12 -14.76 -9.81
N GLN A 50 -18.16 -14.74 -11.14
CA GLN A 50 -17.18 -15.38 -12.01
C GLN A 50 -16.52 -14.35 -12.91
N TYR A 51 -15.20 -14.41 -13.00
CA TYR A 51 -14.39 -13.49 -13.79
C TYR A 51 -13.63 -14.28 -14.84
N ALA A 52 -13.77 -13.95 -16.12
CA ALA A 52 -13.10 -14.68 -17.18
C ALA A 52 -11.59 -14.41 -17.19
N PHE A 53 -10.80 -15.44 -17.49
CA PHE A 53 -9.39 -15.29 -17.81
C PHE A 53 -9.23 -14.88 -19.27
N GLU A 54 -8.37 -13.90 -19.50
CA GLU A 54 -7.90 -13.47 -20.81
C GLU A 54 -6.39 -13.68 -20.86
N HIS A 55 -5.95 -14.66 -21.65
CA HIS A 55 -4.52 -14.93 -21.91
C HIS A 55 -3.74 -15.20 -20.60
N GLY A 56 -4.27 -16.09 -19.77
CA GLY A 56 -3.68 -16.46 -18.48
C GLY A 56 -3.89 -15.43 -17.37
N ARG A 57 -4.55 -14.29 -17.63
CA ARG A 57 -4.77 -13.22 -16.67
C ARG A 57 -6.24 -13.00 -16.36
N CYS A 58 -6.57 -12.76 -15.11
CA CYS A 58 -7.91 -12.39 -14.68
C CYS A 58 -7.85 -11.17 -13.76
N VAL A 59 -8.70 -10.18 -14.01
CA VAL A 59 -8.77 -8.97 -13.19
C VAL A 59 -10.03 -9.01 -12.34
N LEU A 60 -9.85 -8.96 -11.03
CA LEU A 60 -10.92 -8.67 -10.08
C LEU A 60 -11.03 -7.14 -9.94
N PRO A 61 -12.10 -6.51 -10.45
CA PRO A 61 -12.18 -5.06 -10.53
C PRO A 61 -12.29 -4.41 -9.15
N ARG A 62 -13.17 -4.94 -8.29
CA ARG A 62 -13.39 -4.43 -6.93
C ARG A 62 -13.95 -5.51 -6.00
N ALA A 63 -13.55 -5.45 -4.73
CA ALA A 63 -14.14 -6.23 -3.64
C ALA A 63 -14.22 -5.37 -2.37
N GLN A 64 -15.41 -5.22 -1.78
CA GLN A 64 -15.58 -4.48 -0.54
C GLN A 64 -15.00 -5.27 0.65
N VAL A 65 -14.13 -4.64 1.43
CA VAL A 65 -13.62 -5.23 2.67
C VAL A 65 -14.52 -4.89 3.86
N PRO A 66 -14.55 -5.73 4.92
CA PRO A 66 -15.35 -5.47 6.11
C PRO A 66 -15.04 -4.13 6.77
N ASN A 67 -16.04 -3.57 7.44
CA ASN A 67 -15.93 -2.33 8.21
C ASN A 67 -15.19 -2.51 9.55
N GLU A 68 -15.00 -3.75 9.99
CA GLU A 68 -14.32 -4.07 11.23
C GLU A 68 -12.84 -4.39 10.97
N PRO A 69 -11.92 -3.89 11.82
CA PRO A 69 -10.51 -4.25 11.74
C PRO A 69 -10.31 -5.75 12.02
N GLY A 70 -9.33 -6.35 11.38
CA GLY A 70 -9.09 -7.79 11.47
C GLY A 70 -8.19 -8.30 10.37
N THR A 71 -8.37 -9.55 9.96
CA THR A 71 -7.70 -10.11 8.78
C THR A 71 -8.74 -10.76 7.90
N VAL A 72 -8.85 -10.27 6.66
CA VAL A 72 -9.71 -10.88 5.65
C VAL A 72 -8.91 -11.97 4.97
N SER A 73 -9.48 -13.17 4.93
CA SER A 73 -8.98 -14.27 4.13
C SER A 73 -10.01 -14.66 3.08
N PHE A 74 -9.53 -14.91 1.87
CA PHE A 74 -10.37 -15.41 0.78
C PHE A 74 -9.55 -16.34 -0.11
N VAL A 75 -10.25 -17.30 -0.72
CA VAL A 75 -9.66 -18.23 -1.67
C VAL A 75 -10.11 -17.82 -3.06
N ALA A 76 -9.17 -17.65 -3.97
CA ALA A 76 -9.45 -17.45 -5.38
C ALA A 76 -9.06 -18.74 -6.10
N TYR A 77 -9.98 -19.31 -6.87
CA TYR A 77 -9.79 -20.60 -7.52
C TYR A 77 -10.34 -20.58 -8.94
N HIS A 78 -9.72 -21.39 -9.81
CA HIS A 78 -10.19 -21.59 -11.16
C HIS A 78 -11.36 -22.58 -11.17
N THR A 79 -12.42 -22.30 -11.93
CA THR A 79 -13.65 -23.13 -11.94
C THR A 79 -13.47 -24.47 -12.64
N HIS A 80 -12.68 -24.52 -13.71
CA HIS A 80 -12.38 -25.76 -14.45
C HIS A 80 -11.24 -26.59 -13.83
N PHE A 81 -10.14 -25.97 -13.40
CA PHE A 81 -8.97 -26.63 -12.83
C PHE A 81 -8.94 -26.46 -11.31
N SER A 82 -9.34 -27.50 -10.57
CA SER A 82 -9.39 -27.46 -9.11
C SER A 82 -8.05 -27.21 -8.42
N ASP A 83 -6.95 -27.56 -9.10
CA ASP A 83 -5.60 -27.46 -8.54
C ASP A 83 -5.06 -26.02 -8.62
N LEU A 84 -5.70 -25.15 -9.42
CA LEU A 84 -5.37 -23.74 -9.54
C LEU A 84 -6.17 -22.93 -8.51
N GLU A 85 -5.67 -22.92 -7.27
CA GLU A 85 -6.20 -22.07 -6.21
C GLU A 85 -5.10 -21.34 -5.44
N THR A 86 -5.45 -20.17 -4.92
CA THR A 86 -4.57 -19.36 -4.08
C THR A 86 -5.35 -18.75 -2.91
N ILE A 87 -4.70 -18.72 -1.75
CA ILE A 87 -5.25 -18.15 -0.53
C ILE A 87 -4.63 -16.78 -0.32
N ILE A 88 -5.48 -15.77 -0.23
CA ILE A 88 -5.06 -14.39 -0.01
C ILE A 88 -5.49 -13.97 1.39
N GLN A 89 -4.55 -13.40 2.14
CA GLN A 89 -4.79 -12.84 3.46
C GLN A 89 -4.39 -11.36 3.46
N VAL A 90 -5.33 -10.50 3.83
CA VAL A 90 -5.11 -9.05 3.88
C VAL A 90 -5.48 -8.54 5.28
N PRO A 91 -4.52 -7.94 6.01
CA PRO A 91 -4.81 -7.23 7.25
C PRO A 91 -5.71 -6.02 6.99
N ILE A 92 -6.82 -5.94 7.72
CA ILE A 92 -7.73 -4.81 7.73
C ILE A 92 -7.43 -3.93 8.92
N LEU A 93 -6.98 -2.71 8.66
CA LEU A 93 -6.62 -1.74 9.70
C LEU A 93 -7.83 -0.88 10.05
N GLN A 94 -7.94 -0.53 11.33
CA GLN A 94 -9.02 0.35 11.78
C GLN A 94 -8.91 1.67 11.02
N GLY A 95 -10.01 2.02 10.35
CA GLY A 95 -10.16 3.30 9.67
C GLY A 95 -10.11 4.42 10.71
N SER A 96 -8.91 4.87 11.06
CA SER A 96 -8.76 6.18 11.66
C SER A 96 -9.24 7.14 10.57
N SER A 97 -10.04 8.14 10.92
CA SER A 97 -10.46 9.23 10.02
C SER A 97 -9.28 9.95 9.33
N CYS A 98 -8.04 9.63 9.73
CA CYS A 98 -6.77 10.05 9.15
C CYS A 98 -6.24 9.14 8.00
N CYS A 99 -6.65 7.87 7.91
CA CYS A 99 -6.09 6.88 6.98
C CYS A 99 -6.72 6.90 5.57
N THR A 100 -7.91 7.48 5.42
CA THR A 100 -8.57 7.63 4.12
C THR A 100 -7.76 8.53 3.18
N ILE A 101 -7.00 9.49 3.75
CA ILE A 101 -6.17 10.43 3.00
C ILE A 101 -4.91 9.73 2.46
N TYR A 102 -4.21 8.93 3.26
CA TYR A 102 -2.93 8.33 2.85
C TYR A 102 -3.03 7.36 1.66
N ASN A 103 -4.12 6.59 1.55
CA ASN A 103 -4.35 5.70 0.40
C ASN A 103 -4.97 6.43 -0.82
N TYR A 104 -5.82 7.43 -0.59
CA TYR A 104 -6.39 8.28 -1.65
C TYR A 104 -5.29 9.11 -2.34
N PHE A 105 -4.30 9.60 -1.59
CA PHE A 105 -3.17 10.36 -2.13
C PHE A 105 -2.15 9.48 -2.87
N ARG A 106 -1.91 8.23 -2.44
CA ARG A 106 -0.95 7.35 -3.13
C ARG A 106 -1.47 6.88 -4.50
N LEU A 107 -2.77 6.59 -4.64
CA LEU A 107 -3.37 6.29 -5.94
C LEU A 107 -3.50 7.54 -6.82
N LYS A 108 -3.93 8.68 -6.26
CA LYS A 108 -4.02 9.93 -7.05
C LYS A 108 -2.65 10.47 -7.46
N SER A 109 -1.60 10.32 -6.67
CA SER A 109 -0.24 10.75 -7.03
C SER A 109 0.31 9.97 -8.22
N TRP A 110 0.06 8.65 -8.30
CA TRP A 110 0.40 7.85 -9.48
C TRP A 110 -0.48 8.15 -10.70
N ILE A 111 -1.77 8.40 -10.51
CA ILE A 111 -2.68 8.79 -11.61
C ILE A 111 -2.37 10.21 -12.13
N PHE A 112 -2.02 11.18 -11.26
CA PHE A 112 -1.65 12.54 -11.67
C PHE A 112 -0.32 12.59 -12.40
N LEU A 113 0.67 11.79 -11.98
CA LEU A 113 1.97 11.71 -12.66
C LEU A 113 1.85 11.04 -14.04
N TRP A 114 0.97 10.06 -14.21
CA TRP A 114 0.65 9.49 -15.54
C TRP A 114 -0.13 10.47 -16.41
N GLN A 115 -1.09 11.21 -15.85
CA GLN A 115 -1.92 12.15 -16.61
C GLN A 115 -1.13 13.38 -17.10
N ILE A 116 -0.18 13.90 -16.32
CA ILE A 116 0.70 15.02 -16.74
C ILE A 116 1.66 14.59 -17.85
N HIS A 117 2.19 13.37 -17.82
CA HIS A 117 3.07 12.86 -18.88
C HIS A 117 2.33 12.70 -20.22
N VAL A 118 1.03 12.38 -20.20
CA VAL A 118 0.19 12.25 -21.39
C VAL A 118 -0.20 13.62 -21.96
N TYR A 119 -0.62 14.59 -21.14
CA TYR A 119 -0.97 15.93 -21.62
C TYR A 119 0.24 16.77 -22.08
N ALA A 120 1.42 16.56 -21.48
CA ALA A 120 2.65 17.23 -21.92
C ALA A 120 3.13 16.74 -23.30
N LEU A 121 2.86 15.49 -23.67
CA LEU A 121 3.19 14.96 -25.01
C LEU A 121 2.23 15.50 -26.10
N ASP A 122 0.95 15.65 -25.78
CA ASP A 122 -0.05 16.15 -26.74
C ASP A 122 0.08 17.66 -27.00
N LEU A 123 0.43 18.47 -25.99
CA LEU A 123 0.67 19.90 -26.17
C LEU A 123 1.93 20.23 -26.99
N VAL A 124 2.92 19.32 -27.03
CA VAL A 124 4.11 19.49 -27.88
C VAL A 124 3.83 19.10 -29.34
N ARG A 125 2.80 18.28 -29.61
CA ARG A 125 2.42 17.87 -30.97
C ARG A 125 1.51 18.88 -31.69
N VAL A 126 0.75 19.70 -30.97
CA VAL A 126 -0.25 20.62 -31.59
C VAL A 126 0.32 22.02 -31.90
N ASN A 127 1.55 22.34 -31.48
CA ASN A 127 2.16 23.67 -31.76
C ASN A 127 3.06 23.71 -33.00
N SER A 128 2.89 22.79 -33.94
CA SER A 128 3.59 22.83 -35.22
C SER A 128 2.65 22.41 -36.34
N GLU A 129 1.74 23.30 -36.74
CA GLU A 129 1.53 23.66 -38.15
C GLU A 129 0.46 24.76 -38.25
N ASN A 130 0.81 25.80 -39.00
CA ASN A 130 0.06 27.01 -39.23
C ASN A 130 -1.16 26.79 -40.15
N ASP A 131 -2.07 27.77 -40.07
CA ASP A 131 -3.07 28.19 -41.06
C ASP A 131 -4.28 27.28 -41.27
N PHE A 132 -5.49 27.79 -40.98
CA PHE A 132 -6.58 28.00 -41.97
C PHE A 132 -7.85 28.60 -41.31
N GLU A 133 -8.53 29.46 -42.06
CA GLU A 133 -9.61 30.41 -41.73
C GLU A 133 -10.96 29.85 -41.23
N PRO A 134 -11.85 30.70 -40.64
CA PRO A 134 -13.18 30.29 -40.19
C PRO A 134 -14.22 30.37 -41.32
N ILE A 135 -14.83 29.24 -41.67
CA ILE A 135 -15.94 29.20 -42.64
C ILE A 135 -17.25 29.53 -41.92
N CYS A 136 -17.83 30.68 -42.29
CA CYS A 136 -19.17 31.11 -41.95
C CYS A 136 -20.21 30.41 -42.85
N SER A 137 -21.34 29.96 -42.30
CA SER A 137 -22.49 29.50 -43.11
C SER A 137 -23.80 29.76 -42.37
N TYR A 138 -24.53 30.77 -42.82
CA TYR A 138 -25.94 31.01 -42.50
C TYR A 138 -26.85 30.19 -43.43
N PRO A 139 -28.13 29.99 -43.06
CA PRO A 139 -29.19 30.21 -44.03
C PRO A 139 -30.21 31.24 -43.54
N THR A 140 -30.57 32.13 -44.45
CA THR A 140 -31.62 33.16 -44.34
C THR A 140 -33.01 32.56 -44.47
N SER A 141 -33.94 32.99 -43.61
CA SER A 141 -35.37 33.06 -43.93
C SER A 141 -36.02 34.21 -43.13
N SER A 142 -36.67 35.11 -43.85
CA SER A 142 -37.27 36.36 -43.39
C SER A 142 -38.64 36.19 -42.72
N LEU A 143 -38.95 36.99 -41.67
CA LEU A 143 -40.17 37.82 -41.56
C LEU A 143 -40.26 38.61 -40.22
N SER A 144 -40.32 39.94 -40.35
CA SER A 144 -41.06 40.97 -39.58
C SER A 144 -40.91 41.19 -38.06
N SER A 145 -40.23 42.31 -37.76
CA SER A 145 -40.57 43.43 -36.84
C SER A 145 -41.16 43.18 -35.44
N GLN A 146 -40.39 43.51 -34.39
CA GLN A 146 -40.55 44.70 -33.51
C GLN A 146 -39.79 44.50 -32.19
N ASP A 147 -38.95 45.49 -31.87
CA ASP A 147 -38.34 45.84 -30.58
C ASP A 147 -37.52 44.79 -29.79
N LEU A 148 -36.56 45.35 -29.03
CA LEU A 148 -35.72 44.75 -27.97
C LEU A 148 -34.28 44.38 -28.40
N LEU A 149 -33.34 45.17 -27.87
CA LEU A 149 -31.89 44.98 -27.69
C LEU A 149 -31.21 43.88 -28.53
N SER A 150 -30.23 44.28 -29.34
CA SER A 150 -29.40 43.40 -30.18
C SER A 150 -28.98 42.10 -29.44
N PRO A 151 -29.37 40.90 -29.94
CA PRO A 151 -29.07 39.61 -29.32
C PRO A 151 -27.58 39.35 -29.05
N SER A 152 -26.70 40.00 -29.81
CA SER A 152 -25.23 39.92 -29.69
C SER A 152 -24.68 40.55 -28.41
N GLN A 153 -25.36 41.54 -27.83
CA GLN A 153 -24.93 42.20 -26.58
C GLN A 153 -25.39 41.39 -25.34
N LEU A 154 -26.59 40.81 -25.39
CA LEU A 154 -27.14 40.02 -24.30
C LEU A 154 -26.44 38.65 -24.15
N ALA A 155 -26.11 38.02 -25.28
CA ALA A 155 -25.34 36.77 -25.31
C ALA A 155 -23.89 36.98 -24.80
N SER A 156 -23.25 38.09 -25.19
CA SER A 156 -21.89 38.43 -24.76
C SER A 156 -21.80 38.64 -23.23
N CYS A 157 -22.74 39.39 -22.64
CA CYS A 157 -22.77 39.60 -21.19
C CYS A 157 -23.13 38.34 -20.39
N GLN A 158 -23.89 37.40 -20.96
CA GLN A 158 -24.16 36.11 -20.32
C GLN A 158 -22.93 35.19 -20.33
N SER A 159 -22.17 35.17 -21.44
CA SER A 159 -20.92 34.40 -21.52
C SER A 159 -19.82 34.94 -20.60
N VAL A 160 -19.68 36.27 -20.47
CA VAL A 160 -18.67 36.86 -19.58
C VAL A 160 -18.93 36.53 -18.11
N ARG A 161 -20.19 36.64 -17.66
CA ARG A 161 -20.56 36.27 -16.27
C ARG A 161 -20.33 34.78 -15.98
N TYR A 162 -20.62 33.91 -16.94
CA TYR A 162 -20.36 32.48 -16.78
C TYR A 162 -18.86 32.18 -16.62
N ILE A 163 -18.01 32.88 -17.39
CA ILE A 163 -16.56 32.77 -17.28
C ILE A 163 -16.06 33.32 -15.93
N GLU A 164 -16.60 34.46 -15.47
CA GLU A 164 -16.26 35.03 -14.15
C GLU A 164 -16.66 34.09 -13.00
N ASP A 165 -17.84 33.47 -13.07
CA ASP A 165 -18.30 32.49 -12.08
C ASP A 165 -17.44 31.23 -12.08
N ALA A 166 -17.07 30.73 -13.27
CA ALA A 166 -16.17 29.59 -13.40
C ALA A 166 -14.76 29.91 -12.87
N LEU A 167 -14.22 31.10 -13.16
CA LEU A 167 -12.93 31.55 -12.65
C LEU A 167 -12.93 31.68 -11.13
N ARG A 168 -14.00 32.23 -10.55
CA ARG A 168 -14.17 32.32 -9.10
C ARG A 168 -14.18 30.94 -8.45
N LYS A 169 -14.94 30.00 -9.02
CA LYS A 169 -14.98 28.62 -8.51
C LYS A 169 -13.62 27.95 -8.57
N VAL A 170 -12.87 28.12 -9.66
CA VAL A 170 -11.50 27.60 -9.78
C VAL A 170 -10.58 28.26 -8.76
N SER A 171 -10.73 29.57 -8.52
CA SER A 171 -9.96 30.29 -7.50
C SER A 171 -10.21 29.74 -6.09
N ASP A 172 -11.47 29.49 -5.72
CA ASP A 172 -11.83 28.93 -4.41
C ASP A 172 -11.29 27.50 -4.25
N GLU A 173 -11.34 26.69 -5.31
CA GLU A 173 -10.76 25.35 -5.32
C GLU A 173 -9.23 25.39 -5.15
N ILE A 174 -8.53 26.32 -5.80
CA ILE A 174 -7.09 26.52 -5.64
C ILE A 174 -6.74 26.89 -4.20
N GLU A 175 -7.47 27.82 -3.59
CA GLU A 175 -7.23 28.24 -2.20
C GLU A 175 -7.47 27.09 -1.20
N SER A 176 -8.48 26.27 -1.45
CA SER A 176 -8.74 25.06 -0.68
C SER A 176 -7.59 24.05 -0.81
N ILE A 177 -7.06 23.85 -2.02
CA ILE A 177 -5.91 22.97 -2.26
C ILE A 177 -4.66 23.49 -1.54
N ASP A 178 -4.37 24.79 -1.61
CA ASP A 178 -3.20 25.38 -0.93
C ASP A 178 -3.28 25.19 0.59
N SER A 179 -4.47 25.37 1.16
CA SER A 179 -4.70 25.14 2.59
C SER A 179 -4.47 23.68 2.99
N ASN A 180 -4.91 22.74 2.15
CA ASN A 180 -4.69 21.31 2.39
C ASN A 180 -3.19 20.96 2.31
N ILE A 181 -2.48 21.44 1.28
CA ILE A 181 -1.03 21.22 1.12
C ILE A 181 -0.29 21.71 2.37
N ARG A 182 -0.60 22.92 2.85
CA ARG A 182 0.03 23.48 4.05
C ARG A 182 -0.17 22.60 5.29
N SER A 183 -1.39 22.09 5.50
CA SER A 183 -1.68 21.20 6.62
C SER A 183 -0.94 19.86 6.52
N GLU A 184 -0.75 19.36 5.30
CA GLU A 184 0.00 18.13 5.03
C GLU A 184 1.50 18.32 5.28
N GLU A 185 2.07 19.46 4.86
CA GLU A 185 3.47 19.80 5.14
C GLU A 185 3.75 19.86 6.66
N GLU A 186 2.82 20.40 7.44
CA GLU A 186 2.92 20.41 8.90
C GLU A 186 2.85 19.00 9.49
N MET A 187 1.96 18.15 8.97
CA MET A 187 1.83 16.76 9.39
C MET A 187 3.10 15.95 9.07
N ILE A 188 3.71 16.17 7.90
CA ILE A 188 4.97 15.54 7.50
C ILE A 188 6.08 15.95 8.47
N LYS A 189 6.20 17.23 8.82
CA LYS A 189 7.20 17.71 9.80
C LYS A 189 7.01 17.08 11.17
N PHE A 190 5.76 16.91 11.61
CA PHE A 190 5.45 16.24 12.87
C PHE A 190 5.86 14.76 12.85
N LEU A 191 5.52 14.04 11.76
CA LEU A 191 5.87 12.63 11.60
C LEU A 191 7.38 12.42 11.51
N ASP A 192 8.11 13.29 10.83
CA ASP A 192 9.57 13.24 10.76
C ASP A 192 10.22 13.42 12.14
N SER A 193 9.67 14.34 12.95
CA SER A 193 10.09 14.53 14.34
C SER A 193 9.84 13.28 15.20
N GLN A 194 8.69 12.63 15.04
CA GLN A 194 8.36 11.37 15.71
C GLN A 194 9.29 10.23 15.27
N LYS A 195 9.54 10.09 13.97
CA LYS A 195 10.46 9.11 13.41
C LYS A 195 11.86 9.25 14.02
N LYS A 196 12.40 10.46 14.04
CA LYS A 196 13.72 10.76 14.63
C LYS A 196 13.77 10.42 16.12
N SER A 197 12.69 10.67 16.86
CA SER A 197 12.57 10.28 18.27
C SER A 197 12.65 8.76 18.46
N VAL A 198 11.94 7.99 17.61
CA VAL A 198 11.97 6.52 17.65
C VAL A 198 13.35 5.98 17.27
N GLU A 199 13.98 6.52 16.23
CA GLU A 199 15.34 6.12 15.81
C GLU A 199 16.36 6.33 16.93
N ASN A 200 16.29 7.46 17.64
CA ASN A 200 17.14 7.73 18.80
C ASN A 200 16.92 6.71 19.93
N ARG A 201 15.66 6.33 20.20
CA ARG A 201 15.33 5.30 21.20
C ARG A 201 15.87 3.93 20.81
N ILE A 202 15.77 3.56 19.53
CA ILE A 202 16.33 2.31 19.01
C ILE A 202 17.86 2.30 19.16
N ALA A 203 18.53 3.41 18.84
CA ALA A 203 19.98 3.53 18.99
C ALA A 203 20.41 3.36 20.46
N SER A 204 19.71 4.01 21.39
CA SER A 204 19.96 3.86 22.84
C SER A 204 19.76 2.42 23.32
N LEU A 205 18.66 1.78 22.94
CA LEU A 205 18.38 0.38 23.31
C LEU A 205 19.42 -0.58 22.73
N LYS A 206 19.87 -0.34 21.50
CA LYS A 206 20.91 -1.15 20.86
C LYS A 206 22.23 -1.06 21.61
N ASP A 207 22.60 0.13 22.08
CA ASP A 207 23.80 0.35 22.89
C ASP A 207 23.71 -0.38 24.24
N GLU A 208 22.58 -0.23 24.95
CA GLU A 208 22.33 -0.93 26.22
C GLU A 208 22.38 -2.46 26.08
N ILE A 209 21.80 -3.01 25.01
CA ILE A 209 21.86 -4.44 24.72
C ILE A 209 23.30 -4.86 24.38
N GLY A 210 24.02 -4.08 23.58
CA GLY A 210 25.43 -4.35 23.25
C GLY A 210 26.31 -4.49 24.48
N HIS A 211 26.18 -3.56 25.44
CA HIS A 211 26.90 -3.62 26.72
C HIS A 211 26.54 -4.88 27.55
N ARG A 212 25.26 -5.26 27.60
CA ARG A 212 24.81 -6.45 28.35
C ARG A 212 25.27 -7.75 27.70
N VAL A 213 25.22 -7.84 26.37
CA VAL A 213 25.67 -9.02 25.62
C VAL A 213 27.18 -9.20 25.78
N GLY A 214 27.97 -8.13 25.67
CA GLY A 214 29.42 -8.20 25.87
C GLY A 214 29.83 -8.71 27.26
N ALA A 215 29.13 -8.27 28.31
CA ALA A 215 29.37 -8.77 29.67
C ALA A 215 29.06 -10.27 29.84
N LYS A 216 27.98 -10.75 29.20
CA LYS A 216 27.62 -12.18 29.20
C LYS A 216 28.59 -13.02 28.38
N GLU A 217 29.14 -12.49 27.29
CA GLU A 217 30.16 -13.16 26.47
C GLU A 217 31.46 -13.41 27.26
N ILE A 218 31.92 -12.41 28.00
CA ILE A 218 33.11 -12.55 28.86
C ILE A 218 32.89 -13.63 29.93
N THR A 219 31.71 -13.68 30.53
CA THR A 219 31.35 -14.72 31.51
C THR A 219 31.24 -16.09 30.86
N ARG A 220 30.73 -16.17 29.62
CA ARG A 220 30.68 -17.42 28.85
C ARG A 220 32.09 -17.98 28.61
N HIS A 221 33.03 -17.16 28.16
CA HIS A 221 34.42 -17.60 27.97
C HIS A 221 35.06 -18.13 29.26
N LYS A 222 34.83 -17.48 30.41
CA LYS A 222 35.30 -18.00 31.71
C LYS A 222 34.71 -19.36 32.09
N ILE A 223 33.48 -19.65 31.66
CA ILE A 223 32.84 -20.95 31.88
C ILE A 223 33.47 -21.99 30.95
N GLU A 224 33.73 -21.63 29.68
CA GLU A 224 34.36 -22.51 28.68
C GLU A 224 35.81 -22.87 29.07
N GLU A 225 36.57 -21.93 29.65
CA GLU A 225 37.93 -22.16 30.15
C GLU A 225 37.99 -23.16 31.32
N ASN A 226 36.90 -23.31 32.09
CA ASN A 226 36.82 -24.25 33.22
C ASN A 226 36.38 -25.65 32.76
N VAL A 227 37.27 -26.29 32.02
CA VAL A 227 37.09 -27.64 31.47
C VAL A 227 36.85 -28.65 32.61
N GLY A 228 35.81 -29.47 32.47
CA GLY A 228 35.42 -30.49 33.45
C GLY A 228 34.18 -30.14 34.29
N THR A 229 33.58 -28.97 34.10
CA THR A 229 32.31 -28.60 34.74
C THR A 229 31.10 -28.86 33.84
N ALA A 230 29.95 -29.19 34.45
CA ALA A 230 28.69 -29.36 33.70
C ALA A 230 28.27 -28.07 32.97
N ALA A 231 28.62 -26.90 33.52
CA ALA A 231 28.38 -25.61 32.89
C ALA A 231 29.21 -25.42 31.61
N ALA A 232 30.48 -25.83 31.59
CA ALA A 232 31.33 -25.79 30.39
C ALA A 232 30.80 -26.71 29.29
N VAL A 233 30.34 -27.91 29.65
CA VAL A 233 29.71 -28.85 28.71
C VAL A 233 28.42 -28.25 28.13
N LEU A 234 27.57 -27.65 28.97
CA LEU A 234 26.33 -27.01 28.51
C LEU A 234 26.56 -25.79 27.61
N CYS A 235 27.57 -24.95 27.91
CA CYS A 235 27.98 -23.85 27.02
C CYS A 235 28.35 -24.37 25.63
N ASN A 236 29.18 -25.40 25.55
CA ASN A 236 29.62 -25.97 24.27
C ASN A 236 28.48 -26.62 23.48
N LEU A 237 27.57 -27.34 24.16
CA LEU A 237 26.38 -27.93 23.54
C LEU A 237 25.42 -26.87 22.98
N SER A 238 25.34 -25.70 23.62
CA SER A 238 24.49 -24.60 23.15
C SER A 238 25.00 -23.97 21.83
N ASN A 239 26.30 -24.06 21.54
CA ASN A 239 26.93 -23.48 20.35
C ASN A 239 26.80 -24.37 19.09
N HIS A 240 26.71 -25.70 19.25
CA HIS A 240 26.52 -26.60 18.11
C HIS A 240 25.04 -26.63 17.68
N LYS A 241 24.74 -26.08 16.50
CA LYS A 241 23.48 -26.29 15.75
C LYS A 241 23.37 -27.73 15.20
N ALA A 242 23.66 -28.73 16.02
CA ALA A 242 23.43 -30.13 15.63
C ALA A 242 21.98 -30.49 15.99
N TYR A 243 21.18 -30.71 14.96
CA TYR A 243 19.82 -31.23 15.06
C TYR A 243 19.90 -32.71 15.49
N GLU A 244 19.34 -33.05 16.64
CA GLU A 244 19.10 -34.44 17.07
C GLU A 244 17.60 -34.62 17.33
N PRO A 245 16.91 -35.58 16.67
CA PRO A 245 15.51 -35.87 16.92
C PRO A 245 15.36 -36.75 18.17
N GLY A 246 14.96 -36.12 19.27
CA GLY A 246 14.70 -36.74 20.57
C GLY A 246 14.86 -35.66 21.62
N ARG A 247 13.87 -35.51 22.53
CA ARG A 247 13.75 -34.41 23.51
C ARG A 247 15.10 -33.79 23.86
N SER A 248 15.31 -32.56 23.40
CA SER A 248 16.58 -31.90 23.64
C SER A 248 16.66 -31.55 25.11
N PHE A 249 17.73 -31.97 25.80
CA PHE A 249 18.00 -31.58 27.20
C PHE A 249 17.95 -30.05 27.42
N LYS A 250 18.02 -29.27 26.33
CA LYS A 250 17.90 -27.81 26.29
C LYS A 250 16.48 -27.31 26.60
N ASP A 251 15.43 -28.10 26.34
CA ASP A 251 14.04 -27.68 26.58
C ASP A 251 13.64 -27.73 28.06
N GLU A 252 14.37 -28.51 28.88
CA GLU A 252 14.12 -28.69 30.32
C GLU A 252 15.06 -27.82 31.20
N VAL A 253 16.06 -27.15 30.62
CA VAL A 253 17.06 -26.34 31.32
C VAL A 253 16.90 -24.87 30.97
N VAL A 254 16.54 -24.04 31.96
CA VAL A 254 16.36 -22.58 31.80
C VAL A 254 17.66 -21.86 31.39
N GLY A 255 18.81 -22.32 31.88
CA GLY A 255 20.13 -21.80 31.51
C GLY A 255 21.16 -21.85 32.63
N ILE A 256 22.41 -21.52 32.32
CA ILE A 256 23.51 -21.47 33.31
C ILE A 256 23.32 -20.25 34.19
N VAL A 257 23.25 -20.44 35.52
CA VAL A 257 22.92 -19.37 36.50
C VAL A 257 23.79 -18.12 36.34
N ALA A 258 25.09 -18.29 36.10
CA ALA A 258 26.02 -17.18 35.88
C ALA A 258 25.73 -16.34 34.62
N LEU A 259 24.93 -16.86 33.68
CA LEU A 259 24.48 -16.16 32.46
C LEU A 259 23.03 -15.64 32.58
N LEU A 260 22.28 -16.07 33.59
CA LEU A 260 20.90 -15.63 33.83
C LEU A 260 20.87 -14.26 34.53
N GLY A 261 21.75 -14.05 35.51
CA GLY A 261 21.85 -12.79 36.25
C GLY A 261 22.86 -11.80 35.65
N THR A 262 22.65 -10.51 35.92
CA THR A 262 23.66 -9.46 35.72
C THR A 262 23.70 -8.57 36.95
N VAL A 263 24.90 -8.32 37.50
CA VAL A 263 25.10 -7.39 38.62
C VAL A 263 25.82 -6.15 38.09
N ALA A 264 25.29 -4.96 38.38
CA ALA A 264 25.83 -3.70 37.86
C ALA A 264 27.19 -3.32 38.50
N ASN A 265 27.46 -3.78 39.72
CA ASN A 265 28.69 -3.48 40.46
C ASN A 265 29.57 -4.72 40.59
N ARG A 266 30.85 -4.60 40.21
CA ARG A 266 31.84 -5.67 40.32
C ARG A 266 32.08 -6.12 41.77
N ASP A 267 32.00 -5.21 42.74
CA ASP A 267 32.25 -5.52 44.14
C ASP A 267 31.12 -6.34 44.77
N LEU A 268 29.91 -6.24 44.22
CA LEU A 268 28.76 -7.06 44.61
C LEU A 268 28.72 -8.42 43.88
N SER A 269 29.56 -8.61 42.86
CA SER A 269 29.58 -9.81 42.02
C SER A 269 30.70 -10.80 42.33
N ARG A 270 31.67 -10.40 43.17
CA ARG A 270 32.79 -11.24 43.64
C ARG A 270 32.44 -11.94 44.94
#